data_AF-A0AAV9V3S3-F1
#
_entry.id   AF-A0AAV9V3S3-F1
#
_cell.length_a   1.000
_cell.length_b   1.000
_cell.length_c   1.000
_cell.angle_alpha   90.00
_cell.angle_beta   90.00
_cell.angle_gamma   90.00
#
_symmetry.space_group_name_H-M   'P 1'
#
loop_
_entity.id
_entity.type
_entity.pdbx_description
1 polymer ?
#
loop_
_entity_poly.entity_id
_entity_poly.type
_entity_poly.pdbx_seq_one_letter_code
_entity_poly.pdbx_strand_id
1 'polypeptide(L)'
;MSTPEKVKSIVKKEAEQAISISKDAANSGSYMFPIQGIYHFLRYPSLQRPLWRKVLPTIALSIVVIVTMFFITYLPQAAILTIVDGPIAFVNAAMLVLSESSTLILLISKWWWLDDATVEVFDAVLVQQNQTALVAAGREIKPTGSSDPLSKLGKRLKKPFSDGLMKSLVRYVVLLPLNFIPVIGTIIFFILNARNVGPAHHARYFQLKGFSDTERGDYVKRNQGGYVGFGLACVLLNLVPIINIVFAFTHTVGAALWAVKLERVEVEQGKKSD
;
A
#
# COMPACT_ATOMS: atom_id res chain seq x y z
N MET A 1 23.47 -5.65 34.17
CA MET A 1 22.14 -5.99 33.60
C MET A 1 22.32 -7.22 32.75
N SER A 2 21.80 -8.37 33.19
CA SER A 2 21.94 -9.64 32.48
C SER A 2 21.11 -9.62 31.18
N THR A 3 21.53 -10.36 30.16
CA THR A 3 20.84 -10.46 28.84
C THR A 3 19.32 -10.66 28.96
N PRO A 4 18.80 -11.46 29.91
CA PRO A 4 17.36 -11.63 30.14
C PRO A 4 16.63 -10.36 30.61
N GLU A 5 17.27 -9.52 31.45
CA GLU A 5 16.67 -8.28 31.94
C GLU A 5 16.60 -7.19 30.86
N LYS A 6 17.59 -7.15 29.97
CA LYS A 6 17.56 -6.28 28.77
C LYS A 6 16.42 -6.69 27.84
N VAL A 7 16.26 -7.99 27.58
CA VAL A 7 15.15 -8.49 26.75
C VAL A 7 13.80 -8.18 27.38
N LYS A 8 13.63 -8.43 28.69
CA LYS A 8 12.38 -8.14 29.39
C LYS A 8 12.01 -6.65 29.39
N SER A 9 13.00 -5.77 29.57
CA SER A 9 12.78 -4.31 29.54
C SER A 9 12.50 -3.77 28.13
N ILE A 10 13.10 -4.34 27.09
CA ILE A 10 12.78 -4.02 25.69
C ILE A 10 11.35 -4.48 25.37
N VAL A 11 11.00 -5.72 25.71
CA VAL A 11 9.64 -6.26 25.50
C VAL A 11 8.59 -5.43 26.22
N LYS A 12 8.86 -5.02 27.47
CA LYS A 12 7.94 -4.18 28.24
C LYS A 12 7.73 -2.80 27.59
N LYS A 13 8.83 -2.14 27.15
CA LYS A 13 8.76 -0.85 26.45
C LYS A 13 8.00 -0.95 25.13
N GLU A 14 8.26 -1.99 24.34
CA GLU A 14 7.55 -2.26 23.08
C GLU A 14 6.06 -2.54 23.33
N ALA A 15 5.70 -3.26 24.39
CA ALA A 15 4.31 -3.53 24.75
C ALA A 15 3.57 -2.24 25.20
N GLU A 16 4.19 -1.43 26.06
CA GLU A 16 3.63 -0.14 26.49
C GLU A 16 3.46 0.82 25.30
N GLN A 17 4.44 0.86 24.40
CA GLN A 17 4.38 1.63 23.16
C GLN A 17 3.29 1.10 22.22
N ALA A 18 3.12 -0.22 22.09
CA ALA A 18 2.06 -0.79 21.27
C ALA A 18 0.67 -0.45 21.81
N ILE A 19 0.49 -0.45 23.14
CA ILE A 19 -0.77 -0.08 23.80
C ILE A 19 -1.10 1.40 23.57
N SER A 20 -0.13 2.30 23.72
CA SER A 20 -0.36 3.73 23.47
C SER A 20 -0.70 4.01 22.02
N ILE A 21 0.04 3.43 21.08
CA ILE A 21 -0.24 3.52 19.63
C ILE A 21 -1.65 3.00 19.31
N SER A 22 -2.07 1.91 19.96
CA SER A 22 -3.41 1.33 19.73
C SER A 22 -4.53 2.26 20.21
N LYS A 23 -4.34 2.92 21.37
CA LYS A 23 -5.29 3.95 21.86
C LYS A 23 -5.33 5.16 20.92
N ASP A 24 -4.17 5.64 20.50
CA ASP A 24 -4.08 6.77 19.57
C ASP A 24 -4.69 6.44 18.20
N ALA A 25 -4.49 5.20 17.73
CA ALA A 25 -5.11 4.71 16.50
C ALA A 25 -6.63 4.69 16.60
N ALA A 26 -7.19 4.21 17.71
CA ALA A 26 -8.63 4.25 17.96
C ALA A 26 -9.16 5.69 18.00
N ASN A 27 -8.48 6.59 18.71
CA ASN A 27 -8.89 7.99 18.85
C ASN A 27 -8.78 8.78 17.54
N SER A 28 -7.83 8.43 16.67
CA SER A 28 -7.64 9.12 15.38
C SER A 28 -8.82 8.97 14.40
N GLY A 29 -9.60 7.89 14.54
CA GLY A 29 -10.64 7.50 13.59
C GLY A 29 -10.13 7.12 12.19
N SER A 30 -8.80 7.05 12.01
CA SER A 30 -8.16 6.85 10.71
C SER A 30 -8.44 5.49 10.07
N TYR A 31 -8.70 4.47 10.89
CA TYR A 31 -9.04 3.11 10.48
C TYR A 31 -10.34 3.02 9.68
N MET A 32 -11.19 4.06 9.72
CA MET A 32 -12.44 4.11 8.94
C MET A 32 -12.20 4.47 7.46
N PHE A 33 -11.11 5.18 7.16
CA PHE A 33 -10.86 5.67 5.80
C PHE A 33 -10.65 4.59 4.74
N PRO A 34 -10.00 3.44 5.01
CA PRO A 34 -9.93 2.35 4.03
C PRO A 34 -11.31 1.84 3.61
N ILE A 35 -12.24 1.72 4.57
CA ILE A 35 -13.63 1.32 4.31
C ILE A 35 -14.37 2.40 3.53
N GLN A 36 -14.22 3.67 3.93
CA GLN A 36 -14.77 4.80 3.17
C GLN A 36 -14.20 4.86 1.76
N GLY A 37 -12.93 4.50 1.57
CA GLY A 37 -12.27 4.40 0.27
C GLY A 37 -12.93 3.39 -0.65
N ILE A 38 -13.32 2.22 -0.12
CA ILE A 38 -14.11 1.22 -0.88
C ILE A 38 -15.45 1.81 -1.30
N TYR A 39 -16.22 2.34 -0.33
CA TYR A 39 -17.54 2.92 -0.61
C TYR A 39 -17.46 4.05 -1.64
N HIS A 40 -16.49 4.96 -1.48
CA HIS A 40 -16.29 6.10 -2.36
C HIS A 40 -15.84 5.66 -3.77
N PHE A 41 -14.93 4.69 -3.87
CA PHE A 41 -14.50 4.13 -5.16
C PHE A 41 -15.65 3.44 -5.92
N LEU A 42 -16.55 2.76 -5.20
CA LEU A 42 -17.74 2.15 -5.80
C LEU A 42 -18.78 3.20 -6.22
N ARG A 43 -18.95 4.27 -5.42
CA ARG A 43 -19.92 5.34 -5.68
C ARG A 43 -19.54 6.24 -6.87
N TYR A 44 -18.24 6.38 -7.18
CA TYR A 44 -17.76 7.26 -8.26
C TYR A 44 -17.06 6.46 -9.37
N PRO A 45 -17.80 6.01 -10.41
CA PRO A 45 -17.26 5.23 -11.53
C PRO A 45 -16.13 5.92 -12.29
N SER A 46 -16.05 7.26 -12.24
CA SER A 46 -14.94 8.00 -12.83
C SER A 46 -13.60 7.54 -12.26
N LEU A 47 -13.50 7.36 -10.94
CA LEU A 47 -12.28 6.93 -10.24
C LEU A 47 -11.84 5.51 -10.61
N GLN A 48 -12.73 4.68 -11.16
CA GLN A 48 -12.43 3.30 -11.54
C GLN A 48 -11.76 3.21 -12.93
N ARG A 49 -11.81 4.26 -13.74
CA ARG A 49 -11.26 4.23 -15.11
C ARG A 49 -9.77 3.86 -15.16
N PRO A 50 -8.88 4.36 -14.28
CA PRO A 50 -7.48 3.94 -14.29
C PRO A 50 -7.28 2.46 -13.99
N LEU A 51 -8.11 1.85 -13.14
CA LEU A 51 -8.13 0.40 -12.92
C LEU A 51 -8.52 -0.34 -14.20
N TRP A 52 -9.66 0.00 -14.80
CA TRP A 52 -10.18 -0.70 -15.98
C TRP A 52 -9.26 -0.61 -17.20
N ARG A 53 -8.56 0.52 -17.39
CA ARG A 53 -7.56 0.68 -18.46
C ARG A 53 -6.37 -0.28 -18.33
N LYS A 54 -6.13 -0.83 -17.13
CA LYS A 54 -4.96 -1.65 -16.83
C LYS A 54 -5.29 -3.13 -16.67
N VAL A 55 -6.57 -3.51 -16.61
CA VAL A 55 -7.03 -4.91 -16.55
C VAL A 55 -6.45 -5.75 -17.69
N LEU A 56 -6.59 -5.29 -18.94
CA LEU A 56 -6.11 -6.07 -20.09
C LEU A 56 -4.58 -6.26 -20.08
N PRO A 57 -3.75 -5.21 -19.88
CA PRO A 57 -2.31 -5.38 -19.65
C PRO A 57 -1.96 -6.32 -18.49
N THR A 58 -2.72 -6.28 -17.39
CA THR A 58 -2.50 -7.18 -16.24
C THR A 58 -2.81 -8.63 -16.60
N ILE A 59 -3.89 -8.91 -17.32
CA ILE A 59 -4.23 -10.26 -17.77
C ILE A 59 -3.11 -10.81 -18.67
N ALA A 60 -2.65 -10.01 -19.64
CA ALA A 60 -1.56 -10.40 -20.52
C ALA A 60 -0.26 -10.69 -19.74
N LEU A 61 0.10 -9.81 -18.81
CA LEU A 61 1.25 -10.01 -17.92
C LEU A 61 1.11 -11.30 -17.09
N SER A 62 -0.07 -11.53 -16.51
CA SER A 62 -0.35 -12.74 -15.71
C SER A 62 -0.16 -14.01 -16.52
N ILE A 63 -0.68 -14.06 -17.76
CA ILE A 63 -0.52 -15.21 -18.65
C ILE A 63 0.97 -15.46 -18.93
N VAL A 64 1.72 -14.42 -19.31
CA VAL A 64 3.15 -14.54 -19.60
C VAL A 64 3.94 -15.03 -18.39
N VAL A 65 3.71 -14.44 -17.21
CA VAL A 65 4.43 -14.83 -15.98
C VAL A 65 4.09 -16.24 -15.56
N ILE A 66 2.79 -16.61 -15.54
CA ILE A 66 2.36 -17.95 -15.14
C ILE A 66 2.93 -19.01 -16.09
N VAL A 67 2.81 -18.83 -17.40
CA VAL A 67 3.34 -19.78 -18.39
C VAL A 67 4.85 -19.93 -18.24
N THR A 68 5.58 -18.83 -18.07
CA THR A 68 7.04 -18.85 -17.89
C THR A 68 7.44 -19.55 -16.60
N MET A 69 6.77 -19.26 -15.49
CA MET A 69 7.02 -19.90 -14.20
C MET A 69 6.72 -21.39 -14.25
N PHE A 70 5.57 -21.82 -14.78
CA PHE A 70 5.26 -23.24 -14.94
C PHE A 70 6.27 -23.95 -15.85
N PHE A 71 6.73 -23.32 -16.92
CA PHE A 71 7.72 -23.92 -17.81
C PHE A 71 9.08 -24.11 -17.13
N ILE A 72 9.52 -23.15 -16.31
CA ILE A 72 10.86 -23.15 -15.70
C ILE A 72 10.88 -23.88 -14.36
N THR A 73 9.94 -23.60 -13.46
CA THR A 73 10.03 -23.97 -12.05
C THR A 73 9.21 -25.19 -11.68
N TYR A 74 8.13 -25.51 -12.39
CA TYR A 74 7.20 -26.58 -12.00
C TYR A 74 7.88 -27.95 -11.89
N LEU A 75 8.60 -28.38 -12.94
CA LEU A 75 9.21 -29.71 -12.96
C LEU A 75 10.35 -29.84 -11.93
N PRO A 76 11.28 -28.88 -11.80
CA PRO A 76 12.26 -28.88 -10.70
C PRO A 76 11.63 -28.87 -9.30
N GLN A 77 10.59 -28.05 -9.06
CA GLN A 77 9.92 -27.97 -7.76
C GLN A 77 9.17 -29.26 -7.43
N ALA A 78 8.45 -29.84 -8.40
CA ALA A 78 7.78 -31.11 -8.24
C ALA A 78 8.78 -32.21 -7.91
N ALA A 79 9.92 -32.29 -8.61
CA ALA A 79 10.96 -33.29 -8.34
C ALA A 79 11.49 -33.22 -6.90
N ILE A 80 11.77 -32.01 -6.39
CA ILE A 80 12.21 -31.80 -5.00
C ILE A 80 11.11 -32.17 -4.00
N LEU A 81 9.88 -31.70 -4.23
CA LEU A 81 8.75 -31.97 -3.33
C LEU A 81 8.36 -33.45 -3.30
N THR A 82 8.57 -34.20 -4.40
CA THR A 82 8.22 -35.63 -4.46
C THR A 82 9.03 -36.46 -3.46
N ILE A 83 10.23 -35.99 -3.08
CA ILE A 83 11.08 -36.64 -2.05
C ILE A 83 10.40 -36.59 -0.67
N VAL A 84 9.63 -35.54 -0.39
CA VAL A 84 9.03 -35.28 0.93
C VAL A 84 7.54 -35.65 0.94
N ASP A 85 6.79 -35.19 -0.07
CA ASP A 85 5.32 -35.25 -0.12
C ASP A 85 4.78 -36.42 -0.97
N GLY A 86 5.65 -37.17 -1.65
CA GLY A 86 5.25 -38.27 -2.52
C GLY A 86 4.34 -37.82 -3.69
N PRO A 87 3.31 -38.59 -4.08
CA PRO A 87 2.46 -38.27 -5.24
C PRO A 87 1.69 -36.94 -5.14
N ILE A 88 1.46 -36.41 -3.93
CA ILE A 88 0.76 -35.13 -3.73
C ILE A 88 1.66 -33.94 -4.13
N ALA A 89 2.97 -34.15 -4.24
CA ALA A 89 3.95 -33.14 -4.62
C ALA A 89 3.62 -32.40 -5.92
N PHE A 90 3.01 -33.06 -6.90
CA PHE A 90 2.63 -32.41 -8.17
C PHE A 90 1.57 -31.31 -7.98
N VAL A 91 0.63 -31.50 -7.04
CA VAL A 91 -0.40 -30.50 -6.70
C VAL A 91 0.20 -29.40 -5.85
N ASN A 92 1.01 -29.75 -4.84
CA ASN A 92 1.70 -28.77 -4.00
C ASN A 92 2.65 -27.89 -4.80
N ALA A 93 3.39 -28.46 -5.74
CA ALA A 93 4.24 -27.72 -6.67
C ALA A 93 3.42 -26.75 -7.52
N ALA A 94 2.28 -27.18 -8.09
CA ALA A 94 1.42 -26.29 -8.87
C ALA A 94 0.89 -25.11 -8.03
N MET A 95 0.49 -25.36 -6.78
CA MET A 95 0.06 -24.31 -5.85
C MET A 95 1.19 -23.33 -5.51
N LEU A 96 2.41 -23.85 -5.31
CA LEU A 96 3.58 -23.04 -5.02
C LEU A 96 3.94 -22.14 -6.21
N VAL A 97 4.00 -22.69 -7.42
CA VAL A 97 4.25 -21.95 -8.66
C VAL A 97 3.22 -20.83 -8.84
N LEU A 98 1.93 -21.09 -8.58
CA LEU A 98 0.88 -20.07 -8.68
C LEU A 98 1.06 -18.96 -7.64
N SER A 99 1.41 -19.30 -6.40
CA SER A 99 1.67 -18.34 -5.33
C SER A 99 2.88 -17.44 -5.65
N GLU A 100 3.99 -18.03 -6.10
CA GLU A 100 5.19 -17.30 -6.52
C GLU A 100 4.90 -16.41 -7.74
N SER A 101 4.18 -16.94 -8.74
CA SER A 101 3.74 -16.19 -9.91
C SER A 101 2.89 -14.98 -9.51
N SER A 102 1.95 -15.14 -8.58
CA SER A 102 1.10 -14.04 -8.10
C SER A 102 1.92 -12.92 -7.47
N THR A 103 3.00 -13.27 -6.76
CA THR A 103 3.90 -12.30 -6.16
C THR A 103 4.72 -11.56 -7.21
N LEU A 104 5.25 -12.27 -8.21
CA LEU A 104 5.94 -11.66 -9.34
C LEU A 104 5.04 -10.73 -10.15
N ILE A 105 3.80 -11.14 -10.44
CA ILE A 105 2.81 -10.31 -11.15
C ILE A 105 2.56 -9.01 -10.38
N LEU A 106 2.40 -9.07 -9.05
CA LEU A 106 2.21 -7.89 -8.22
C LEU A 106 3.44 -6.97 -8.24
N LEU A 107 4.65 -7.52 -8.11
CA LEU A 107 5.90 -6.75 -8.11
C LEU A 107 6.12 -6.04 -9.47
N ILE A 108 5.93 -6.76 -10.56
CA ILE A 108 6.07 -6.21 -11.92
C ILE A 108 4.97 -5.17 -12.17
N SER A 109 3.72 -5.46 -11.82
CA SER A 109 2.60 -4.51 -11.97
C SER A 109 2.83 -3.24 -11.17
N LYS A 110 3.33 -3.37 -9.93
CA LYS A 110 3.66 -2.24 -9.06
C LYS A 110 4.62 -1.28 -9.74
N TRP A 111 5.73 -1.82 -10.24
CA TRP A 111 6.76 -1.05 -10.93
C TRP A 111 6.31 -0.48 -12.27
N TRP A 112 5.56 -1.25 -13.06
CA TRP A 112 5.24 -0.86 -14.43
C TRP A 112 4.12 0.17 -14.51
N TRP A 113 3.05 0.04 -13.73
CA TRP A 113 1.87 0.89 -13.93
C TRP A 113 1.06 1.21 -12.68
N LEU A 114 1.11 0.40 -11.62
CA LEU A 114 0.19 0.56 -10.48
C LEU A 114 0.50 1.83 -9.67
N ASP A 115 1.78 2.15 -9.45
CA ASP A 115 2.17 3.38 -8.74
C ASP A 115 1.67 4.62 -9.49
N ASP A 116 1.73 4.61 -10.82
CA ASP A 116 1.18 5.70 -11.61
C ASP A 116 -0.36 5.72 -11.54
N ALA A 117 -1.04 4.60 -11.74
CA ALA A 117 -2.50 4.57 -11.72
C ALA A 117 -3.07 4.99 -10.36
N THR A 118 -2.43 4.56 -9.26
CA THR A 118 -2.85 4.92 -7.89
C THR A 118 -2.62 6.41 -7.61
N VAL A 119 -1.46 6.99 -8.00
CA VAL A 119 -1.24 8.44 -7.87
C VAL A 119 -2.26 9.25 -8.66
N GLU A 120 -2.67 8.79 -9.85
CA GLU A 120 -3.73 9.44 -10.62
C GLU A 120 -5.07 9.43 -9.89
N VAL A 121 -5.45 8.31 -9.28
CA VAL A 121 -6.67 8.22 -8.46
C VAL A 121 -6.57 9.07 -7.20
N PHE A 122 -5.40 9.11 -6.54
CA PHE A 122 -5.16 9.96 -5.38
C PHE A 122 -5.40 11.43 -5.71
N ASP A 123 -4.73 11.94 -6.76
CA ASP A 123 -4.87 13.32 -7.21
C ASP A 123 -6.32 13.62 -7.64
N ALA A 124 -7.00 12.67 -8.30
CA ALA A 124 -8.39 12.82 -8.72
C ALA A 124 -9.35 13.00 -7.53
N VAL A 125 -9.13 12.25 -6.44
CA VAL A 125 -9.93 12.40 -5.20
C VAL A 125 -9.68 13.75 -4.54
N LEU A 126 -8.44 14.22 -4.50
CA LEU A 126 -8.13 15.57 -3.99
C LEU A 126 -8.84 16.66 -4.81
N VAL A 127 -8.79 16.58 -6.14
CA VAL A 127 -9.51 17.51 -7.03
C VAL A 127 -11.01 17.42 -6.82
N GLN A 128 -11.56 16.22 -6.66
CA GLN A 128 -12.98 16.00 -6.38
C GLN A 128 -13.42 16.66 -5.07
N GLN A 129 -12.52 16.71 -4.08
CA GLN A 129 -12.77 17.28 -2.75
C GLN A 129 -12.36 18.76 -2.62
N ASN A 130 -12.16 19.45 -3.76
CA ASN A 130 -11.75 20.85 -3.86
C ASN A 130 -10.35 21.17 -3.30
N GLN A 131 -9.48 20.18 -3.17
CA GLN A 131 -8.08 20.36 -2.77
C GLN A 131 -7.16 20.59 -3.99
N THR A 132 -7.60 21.44 -4.94
CA THR A 132 -6.88 21.71 -6.19
C THR A 132 -5.57 22.46 -5.97
N ALA A 133 -5.51 23.36 -4.98
CA ALA A 133 -4.29 24.10 -4.65
C ALA A 133 -3.14 23.16 -4.23
N LEU A 134 -3.45 22.13 -3.43
CA LEU A 134 -2.49 21.12 -3.02
C LEU A 134 -1.99 20.29 -4.22
N VAL A 135 -2.88 19.90 -5.14
CA VAL A 135 -2.52 19.11 -6.33
C VAL A 135 -1.67 19.94 -7.31
N ALA A 136 -1.94 21.24 -7.43
CA ALA A 136 -1.20 22.15 -8.30
C ALA A 136 0.30 22.19 -7.98
N ALA A 137 0.70 21.96 -6.72
CA ALA A 137 2.10 21.88 -6.30
C ALA A 137 2.87 20.69 -6.91
N GLY A 138 2.19 19.66 -7.41
CA GLY A 138 2.82 18.46 -7.98
C GLY A 138 2.36 18.06 -9.37
N ARG A 139 1.38 18.77 -9.95
CA ARG A 139 0.78 18.45 -11.24
C ARG A 139 0.08 19.66 -11.84
N GLU A 140 0.10 19.77 -13.16
CA GLU A 140 -0.72 20.75 -13.88
C GLU A 140 -2.21 20.43 -13.72
N ILE A 141 -3.02 21.47 -13.54
CA ILE A 141 -4.49 21.35 -13.53
C ILE A 141 -5.04 22.04 -14.76
N LYS A 142 -5.75 21.29 -15.61
CA LYS A 142 -6.37 21.83 -16.82
C LYS A 142 -7.66 22.56 -16.46
N PRO A 143 -7.86 23.82 -16.89
CA PRO A 143 -9.14 24.52 -16.75
C PRO A 143 -10.14 23.89 -17.71
N THR A 144 -10.78 22.81 -17.28
CA THR A 144 -11.81 22.10 -18.05
C THR A 144 -13.16 22.33 -17.36
N GLY A 145 -14.18 22.74 -18.13
CA GLY A 145 -15.56 22.90 -17.65
C GLY A 145 -16.26 21.58 -17.31
N SER A 146 -15.59 20.45 -17.43
CA SER A 146 -16.12 19.12 -17.10
C SER A 146 -16.18 18.89 -15.59
N SER A 147 -17.23 18.24 -15.12
CA SER A 147 -17.41 17.83 -13.72
C SER A 147 -16.53 16.63 -13.31
N ASP A 148 -15.89 15.95 -14.26
CA ASP A 148 -15.03 14.80 -14.01
C ASP A 148 -13.66 15.24 -13.41
N PRO A 149 -13.28 14.73 -12.22
CA PRO A 149 -11.99 15.08 -11.60
C PRO A 149 -10.77 14.61 -12.41
N LEU A 150 -10.88 13.50 -13.15
CA LEU A 150 -9.75 12.94 -13.90
C LEU A 150 -9.38 13.77 -15.13
N SER A 151 -10.37 14.36 -15.81
CA SER A 151 -10.12 15.20 -17.00
C SER A 151 -9.43 16.52 -16.65
N LYS A 152 -9.50 16.94 -15.37
CA LYS A 152 -8.79 18.11 -14.83
C LYS A 152 -7.31 17.85 -14.59
N LEU A 153 -6.86 16.59 -14.54
CA LEU A 153 -5.46 16.26 -14.28
C LEU A 153 -4.60 16.40 -15.56
N GLY A 154 -3.58 17.26 -15.48
CA GLY A 154 -2.57 17.47 -16.52
C GLY A 154 -1.30 16.63 -16.33
N LYS A 155 -0.19 17.09 -16.93
CA LYS A 155 1.10 16.40 -16.82
C LYS A 155 1.65 16.51 -15.40
N ARG A 156 2.36 15.47 -14.95
CA ARG A 156 3.01 15.44 -13.64
C ARG A 156 4.28 16.27 -13.67
N LEU A 157 4.50 17.03 -12.60
CA LEU A 157 5.68 17.86 -12.42
C LEU A 157 6.74 17.18 -11.54
N LYS A 158 6.33 16.21 -10.71
CA LYS A 158 7.23 15.42 -9.84
C LYS A 158 7.23 13.95 -10.25
N LYS A 159 8.42 13.35 -10.37
CA LYS A 159 8.60 11.92 -10.65
C LYS A 159 8.09 11.07 -9.48
N PRO A 160 7.60 9.85 -9.72
CA PRO A 160 7.22 8.94 -8.63
C PRO A 160 8.42 8.66 -7.72
N PHE A 161 8.15 8.40 -6.44
CA PHE A 161 9.12 7.88 -5.47
C PHE A 161 9.60 6.51 -5.97
N SER A 162 10.59 6.50 -6.86
CA SER A 162 11.17 5.28 -7.40
C SER A 162 12.26 4.78 -6.46
N ASP A 163 11.86 4.34 -5.26
CA ASP A 163 12.65 3.32 -4.57
C ASP A 163 12.41 2.00 -5.30
N GLY A 164 13.12 1.93 -6.44
CA GLY A 164 12.79 1.13 -7.60
C GLY A 164 12.76 -0.36 -7.35
N LEU A 165 12.09 -1.06 -8.26
CA LEU A 165 11.97 -2.50 -8.41
C LEU A 165 13.06 -3.33 -7.70
N MET A 166 14.35 -2.99 -7.84
CA MET A 166 15.47 -3.64 -7.17
C MET A 166 15.35 -3.73 -5.65
N LYS A 167 14.96 -2.67 -4.95
CA LYS A 167 14.77 -2.71 -3.49
C LYS A 167 13.60 -3.62 -3.10
N SER A 168 12.55 -3.65 -3.93
CA SER A 168 11.41 -4.55 -3.73
C SER A 168 11.76 -6.01 -4.04
N LEU A 169 12.56 -6.26 -5.08
CA LEU A 169 13.07 -7.59 -5.44
C LEU A 169 14.05 -8.11 -4.38
N VAL A 170 15.02 -7.30 -3.94
CA VAL A 170 15.94 -7.65 -2.86
C VAL A 170 15.16 -7.97 -1.59
N ARG A 171 14.20 -7.10 -1.22
CA ARG A 171 13.33 -7.36 -0.07
C ARG A 171 12.52 -8.65 -0.25
N TYR A 172 11.99 -8.93 -1.44
CA TYR A 172 11.27 -10.16 -1.72
C TYR A 172 12.17 -11.39 -1.55
N VAL A 173 13.35 -11.40 -2.18
CA VAL A 173 14.33 -12.50 -2.06
C VAL A 173 14.77 -12.72 -0.61
N VAL A 174 14.99 -11.65 0.15
CA VAL A 174 15.38 -11.72 1.57
C VAL A 174 14.22 -12.19 2.46
N LEU A 175 12.97 -11.83 2.14
CA LEU A 175 11.78 -12.26 2.89
C LEU A 175 11.25 -13.63 2.46
N LEU A 176 11.68 -14.17 1.32
CA LEU A 176 11.23 -15.45 0.80
C LEU A 176 11.51 -16.61 1.79
N PRO A 177 12.71 -16.72 2.41
CA PRO A 177 12.95 -17.68 3.49
C PRO A 177 12.09 -17.46 4.74
N LEU A 178 11.70 -16.21 5.00
CA LEU A 178 10.93 -15.85 6.19
C LEU A 178 9.46 -16.28 6.10
N ASN A 179 8.92 -16.47 4.89
CA ASN A 179 7.57 -17.04 4.67
C ASN A 179 7.43 -18.48 5.16
N PHE A 180 8.54 -19.22 5.34
CA PHE A 180 8.54 -20.59 5.86
C PHE A 180 8.47 -20.69 7.39
N ILE A 181 8.42 -19.55 8.10
CA ILE A 181 8.25 -19.52 9.56
C ILE A 181 6.78 -19.23 9.87
N PRO A 182 5.94 -20.26 10.09
CA PRO A 182 4.62 -20.03 10.64
C PRO A 182 4.79 -19.57 12.10
N VAL A 183 4.08 -18.50 12.46
CA VAL A 183 3.84 -18.10 13.86
C VAL A 183 5.03 -17.43 14.57
N ILE A 184 5.40 -16.22 14.13
CA ILE A 184 5.78 -15.17 15.11
C ILE A 184 4.59 -14.21 15.21
N GLY A 185 3.72 -14.43 16.20
CA GLY A 185 2.68 -13.51 16.66
C GLY A 185 1.98 -12.70 15.56
N THR A 186 1.09 -13.33 14.79
CA THR A 186 0.38 -12.79 13.62
C THR A 186 -0.12 -11.34 13.79
N ILE A 187 -0.59 -10.99 14.99
CA ILE A 187 -1.04 -9.63 15.34
C ILE A 187 0.12 -8.63 15.41
N ILE A 188 1.22 -8.99 16.08
CA ILE A 188 2.42 -8.13 16.20
C ILE A 188 3.05 -7.92 14.83
N PHE A 189 3.12 -8.97 14.00
CA PHE A 189 3.59 -8.86 12.62
C PHE A 189 2.72 -7.90 11.80
N PHE A 190 1.39 -7.97 11.94
CA PHE A 190 0.49 -7.03 11.28
C PHE A 190 0.63 -5.60 11.78
N ILE A 191 0.79 -5.39 13.09
CA ILE A 191 1.00 -4.04 13.67
C ILE A 191 2.33 -3.44 13.19
N LEU A 192 3.40 -4.23 13.19
CA LEU A 192 4.72 -3.78 12.73
C LEU A 192 4.72 -3.48 11.22
N ASN A 193 4.02 -4.27 10.41
CA ASN A 193 3.82 -3.94 9.00
C ASN A 193 2.92 -2.72 8.80
N ALA A 194 1.84 -2.58 9.58
CA ALA A 194 0.91 -1.45 9.51
C ALA A 194 1.60 -0.10 9.69
N ARG A 195 2.62 -0.02 10.57
CA ARG A 195 3.46 1.17 10.77
C ARG A 195 4.10 1.69 9.48
N ASN A 196 4.37 0.81 8.52
CA ASN A 196 4.94 1.18 7.23
C ASN A 196 3.87 1.35 6.14
N VAL A 197 2.75 0.63 6.24
CA VAL A 197 1.66 0.68 5.25
C VAL A 197 0.98 2.04 5.23
N GLY A 198 0.63 2.60 6.39
CA GLY A 198 -0.04 3.90 6.47
C GLY A 198 0.74 5.02 5.79
N PRO A 199 2.00 5.28 6.21
CA PRO A 199 2.83 6.31 5.60
C PRO A 199 3.10 6.08 4.11
N ALA A 200 3.20 4.82 3.68
CA ALA A 200 3.38 4.50 2.26
C ALA A 200 2.17 4.96 1.41
N HIS A 201 0.94 4.80 1.91
CA HIS A 201 -0.25 5.29 1.21
C HIS A 201 -0.38 6.83 1.21
N HIS A 202 0.30 7.54 2.11
CA HIS A 202 0.42 9.01 2.09
C HIS A 202 1.70 9.53 1.41
N ALA A 203 2.50 8.67 0.77
CA ALA A 203 3.71 9.12 0.08
C ALA A 203 3.43 10.25 -0.92
N ARG A 204 2.32 10.17 -1.67
CA ARG A 204 1.87 11.24 -2.58
C ARG A 204 1.48 12.51 -1.85
N TYR A 205 0.77 12.41 -0.72
CA TYR A 205 0.42 13.57 0.11
C TYR A 205 1.66 14.33 0.57
N PHE A 206 2.65 13.62 1.13
CA PHE A 206 3.92 14.23 1.56
C PHE A 206 4.68 14.88 0.40
N GLN A 207 4.65 14.25 -0.78
CA GLN A 207 5.25 14.81 -1.98
C GLN A 207 4.56 16.11 -2.43
N LEU A 208 3.23 16.19 -2.33
CA LEU A 208 2.46 17.40 -2.64
C LEU A 208 2.74 18.51 -1.62
N LYS A 209 2.87 18.17 -0.34
CA LYS A 209 3.30 19.10 0.72
C LYS A 209 4.76 19.53 0.63
N GLY A 210 5.56 18.89 -0.22
CA GLY A 210 6.97 19.21 -0.39
C GLY A 210 7.85 18.79 0.80
N PHE A 211 7.40 17.84 1.63
CA PHE A 211 8.18 17.38 2.78
C PHE A 211 9.47 16.69 2.33
N SER A 212 10.56 17.05 3.00
CA SER A 212 11.81 16.27 3.03
C SER A 212 11.63 14.94 3.77
N ASP A 213 12.57 14.01 3.63
CA ASP A 213 12.49 12.71 4.30
C ASP A 213 12.49 12.83 5.83
N THR A 214 13.19 13.84 6.38
CA THR A 214 13.20 14.16 7.82
C THR A 214 11.86 14.69 8.28
N GLU A 215 11.29 15.66 7.57
CA GLU A 215 9.96 16.22 7.87
C GLU A 215 8.86 15.17 7.77
N ARG A 216 8.94 14.29 6.76
CA ARG A 216 8.04 13.14 6.64
C ARG A 216 8.14 12.24 7.86
N GLY A 217 9.36 11.89 8.27
CA GLY A 217 9.60 11.05 9.44
C GLY A 217 9.02 11.66 10.71
N ASP A 218 9.22 12.94 10.93
CA ASP A 218 8.72 13.66 12.10
C ASP A 218 7.20 13.82 12.08
N TYR A 219 6.62 14.11 10.92
CA TYR A 219 5.17 14.18 10.76
C TYR A 219 4.51 12.83 11.05
N VAL A 220 5.07 11.74 10.52
CA VAL A 220 4.57 10.38 10.75
C VAL A 220 4.68 10.00 12.22
N LYS A 221 5.80 10.34 12.89
CA LYS A 221 5.97 10.09 14.33
C LYS A 221 4.94 10.84 15.17
N ARG A 222 4.69 12.12 14.87
CA ARG A 222 3.68 12.93 15.58
C ARG A 222 2.26 12.41 15.38
N ASN A 223 1.99 11.81 14.22
CA ASN A 223 0.67 11.28 13.85
C ASN A 223 0.63 9.74 13.83
N GLN A 224 1.51 9.09 14.62
CA GLN A 224 1.78 7.65 14.50
C GLN A 224 0.52 6.80 14.70
N GLY A 225 -0.33 7.14 15.69
CA GLY A 225 -1.60 6.45 15.92
C GLY A 225 -2.48 6.41 14.67
N GLY A 226 -2.64 7.55 13.99
CA GLY A 226 -3.40 7.64 12.75
C GLY A 226 -2.83 6.77 11.63
N TYR A 227 -1.51 6.81 11.44
CA TYR A 227 -0.86 6.02 10.40
C TYR A 227 -0.93 4.51 10.67
N VAL A 228 -0.81 4.09 11.93
CA VAL A 228 -0.94 2.69 12.32
C VAL A 228 -2.39 2.23 12.21
N GLY A 229 -3.36 3.03 12.64
CA GLY A 229 -4.78 2.71 12.52
C GLY A 229 -5.23 2.51 11.07
N PHE A 230 -4.87 3.46 10.20
CA PHE A 230 -5.10 3.35 8.76
C PHE A 230 -4.40 2.11 8.18
N GLY A 231 -3.10 1.94 8.45
CA GLY A 231 -2.31 0.83 7.93
C GLY A 231 -2.83 -0.53 8.36
N LEU A 232 -3.29 -0.66 9.62
CA LEU A 232 -3.86 -1.89 10.14
C LEU A 232 -5.17 -2.23 9.44
N ALA A 233 -6.06 -1.25 9.24
CA ALA A 233 -7.29 -1.47 8.49
C ALA A 233 -7.02 -1.90 7.04
N CYS A 234 -6.04 -1.30 6.35
CA CYS A 234 -5.62 -1.76 5.02
C CYS A 234 -5.10 -3.20 5.02
N VAL A 235 -4.25 -3.55 5.99
CA VAL A 235 -3.70 -4.90 6.15
C VAL A 235 -4.82 -5.92 6.40
N LEU A 236 -5.78 -5.61 7.26
CA LEU A 236 -6.93 -6.46 7.56
C LEU A 236 -7.82 -6.68 6.33
N LEU A 237 -8.06 -5.63 5.53
CA LEU A 237 -8.83 -5.75 4.29
C LEU A 237 -8.11 -6.61 3.23
N ASN A 238 -6.78 -6.56 3.20
CA ASN A 238 -5.95 -7.39 2.30
C ASN A 238 -5.85 -8.87 2.75
N LEU A 239 -6.47 -9.27 3.87
CA LEU A 239 -6.54 -10.68 4.27
C LEU A 239 -7.41 -11.52 3.34
N VAL A 240 -8.23 -10.90 2.50
CA VAL A 240 -9.02 -11.60 1.48
C VAL A 240 -8.13 -11.75 0.23
N PRO A 241 -7.52 -12.92 -0.02
CA PRO A 241 -6.73 -13.14 -1.22
C PRO A 241 -7.62 -12.99 -2.46
N ILE A 242 -7.04 -12.60 -3.60
CA ILE A 242 -7.66 -12.42 -4.95
C ILE A 242 -8.04 -10.97 -5.31
N ILE A 243 -8.37 -10.08 -4.35
CA ILE A 243 -8.85 -8.70 -4.65
C ILE A 243 -7.74 -7.63 -4.51
N ASN A 244 -6.49 -8.03 -4.31
CA ASN A 244 -5.36 -7.15 -3.93
C ASN A 244 -5.13 -5.94 -4.87
N ILE A 245 -5.27 -6.11 -6.19
CA ILE A 245 -5.08 -5.00 -7.14
C ILE A 245 -6.19 -3.97 -6.97
N VAL A 246 -7.44 -4.40 -6.80
CA VAL A 246 -8.57 -3.49 -6.56
C VAL A 246 -8.39 -2.76 -5.23
N PHE A 247 -7.95 -3.48 -4.19
CA PHE A 247 -7.67 -2.87 -2.89
C PHE A 247 -6.55 -1.84 -2.93
N ALA A 248 -5.55 -1.97 -3.82
CA ALA A 248 -4.56 -0.91 -4.02
C ALA A 248 -5.21 0.42 -4.43
N PHE A 249 -6.26 0.39 -5.25
CA PHE A 249 -7.03 1.57 -5.63
C PHE A 249 -7.92 2.07 -4.49
N THR A 250 -8.70 1.20 -3.84
CA THR A 250 -9.62 1.64 -2.78
C THR A 250 -8.88 2.18 -1.56
N HIS A 251 -7.76 1.58 -1.17
CA HIS A 251 -6.90 2.08 -0.09
C HIS A 251 -6.32 3.44 -0.45
N THR A 252 -5.94 3.63 -1.72
CA THR A 252 -5.47 4.94 -2.21
C THR A 252 -6.56 6.01 -2.17
N VAL A 253 -7.81 5.67 -2.52
CA VAL A 253 -8.96 6.59 -2.33
C VAL A 253 -9.15 6.92 -0.85
N GLY A 254 -9.12 5.91 0.03
CA GLY A 254 -9.22 6.11 1.48
C GLY A 254 -8.12 7.03 2.01
N ALA A 255 -6.88 6.83 1.57
CA ALA A 255 -5.74 7.67 1.91
C ALA A 255 -5.94 9.12 1.42
N ALA A 256 -6.45 9.31 0.21
CA ALA A 256 -6.73 10.65 -0.30
C ALA A 256 -7.85 11.35 0.49
N LEU A 257 -8.91 10.63 0.87
CA LEU A 257 -9.97 11.16 1.74
C LEU A 257 -9.44 11.53 3.12
N TRP A 258 -8.50 10.74 3.65
CA TRP A 258 -7.84 11.06 4.92
C TRP A 258 -6.98 12.32 4.79
N ALA A 259 -6.18 12.44 3.73
CA ALA A 259 -5.41 13.65 3.42
C ALA A 259 -6.30 14.90 3.32
N VAL A 260 -7.48 14.79 2.68
CA VAL A 260 -8.46 15.88 2.62
C VAL A 260 -8.92 16.31 4.03
N LYS A 261 -9.17 15.36 4.93
CA LYS A 261 -9.52 15.68 6.33
C LYS A 261 -8.38 16.40 7.03
N LEU A 262 -7.14 15.93 6.87
CA LEU A 262 -5.96 16.56 7.47
C LEU A 262 -5.80 18.01 7.00
N GLU A 263 -5.92 18.26 5.70
CA GLU A 263 -5.87 19.63 5.14
C GLU A 263 -6.98 20.54 5.69
N ARG A 264 -8.21 20.03 5.81
CA ARG A 264 -9.31 20.82 6.39
C ARG A 264 -9.02 21.22 7.83
N VAL A 265 -8.52 20.29 8.64
CA VAL A 265 -8.12 20.56 10.03
C VAL A 265 -6.96 21.54 10.09
N GLU A 266 -5.95 21.43 9.21
CA GLU A 266 -4.82 22.37 9.16
C GLU A 266 -5.27 23.80 8.80
N VAL A 267 -6.21 23.94 7.85
CA VAL A 267 -6.82 25.23 7.47
C VAL A 267 -7.63 25.82 8.64
N GLU A 268 -8.44 25.01 9.31
CA GLU A 268 -9.24 25.44 10.48
C GLU A 268 -8.36 25.89 11.65
N GLN A 269 -7.18 25.26 11.82
CA GLN A 269 -6.19 25.62 12.84
C GLN A 269 -5.33 26.84 12.49
N GLY A 270 -5.60 27.51 11.37
CA GLY A 270 -4.98 28.79 11.03
C GLY A 270 -3.51 28.70 10.60
N LYS A 271 -3.01 27.52 10.23
CA LYS A 271 -1.73 27.38 9.52
C LYS A 271 -1.91 27.86 8.08
N LYS A 272 -2.04 29.18 7.90
CA LYS A 272 -1.80 29.82 6.60
C LYS A 272 -0.38 29.44 6.22
N SER A 273 -0.27 28.69 5.12
CA SER A 273 1.01 28.49 4.46
C SER A 273 1.43 29.86 3.94
N ASP A 274 2.50 30.40 4.52
CA ASP A 274 3.21 31.55 3.94
C ASP A 274 3.76 31.20 2.55
#